data_AF-A0A832MEG4-F1
#
_entry.id   AF-A0A832MEG4-F1
#
_cell.length_a   1.000
_cell.length_b   1.000
_cell.length_c   1.000
_cell.angle_alpha   90.00
_cell.angle_beta   90.00
_cell.angle_gamma   90.00
#
_symmetry.space_group_name_H-M   'P 1'
#
loop_
_entity.id
_entity.type
_entity.pdbx_description
1 polymer ?
#
loop_
_entity_poly.entity_id
_entity_poly.type
_entity_poly.pdbx_seq_one_letter_code
_entity_poly.pdbx_strand_id
1 'polypeptide(L)'
;MQRHTETPDRQMKRFGAAELFGLAVAALQPAEVQRLSMTPNRDQVCPFKPKRVAFHKKGGVCSLGLYRLDAAGEVQVVGSPVTTCPSRFFEGGRVFSWVGETLLGTTEPKVVAEISFLRSQSGEQRDDQDEVGRIDNVLVKLEGTQLNWCALEMQAVYFSGAKSEHDFAIMRQWHGPGIPMPPRQRRPDFRSSGPKRLMPQLQTKVPTLRRWGKKMAVVVDRAFWEALGEMRRSNDLSNADIIWFIVDFEGPIHGRYILKRHDTVFTTLENAVEGLTGGTPVSLEQFEQAIRHKLARLEAK
;
A
#
# COMPACT_ATOMS: atom_id res chain seq x y z
N MET A 1 -41.07 -23.62 -29.34
CA MET A 1 -40.32 -23.16 -28.14
C MET A 1 -38.91 -22.82 -28.55
N GLN A 2 -38.67 -21.54 -28.86
CA GLN A 2 -37.32 -21.02 -29.10
C GLN A 2 -36.59 -20.97 -27.76
N ARG A 3 -35.49 -21.73 -27.64
CA ARG A 3 -34.55 -21.62 -26.52
C ARG A 3 -33.72 -20.36 -26.76
N HIS A 4 -34.04 -19.30 -26.02
CA HIS A 4 -33.12 -18.18 -25.84
C HIS A 4 -31.86 -18.73 -25.18
N THR A 5 -30.76 -18.82 -25.94
CA THR A 5 -29.43 -18.96 -25.37
C THR A 5 -29.03 -17.60 -24.83
N GLU A 6 -29.25 -17.39 -23.53
CA GLU A 6 -28.59 -16.31 -22.79
C GLU A 6 -27.08 -16.47 -22.98
N THR A 7 -26.47 -15.50 -23.65
CA THR A 7 -25.02 -15.42 -23.73
C THR A 7 -24.56 -14.93 -22.35
N PRO A 8 -23.67 -15.62 -21.62
CA PRO A 8 -23.26 -15.14 -20.32
C PRO A 8 -22.52 -13.82 -20.51
N ASP A 9 -23.10 -12.74 -19.98
CA ASP A 9 -22.52 -11.40 -19.93
C ASP A 9 -21.13 -11.49 -19.29
N ARG A 10 -20.09 -11.48 -20.13
CA ARG A 10 -18.71 -11.77 -19.70
C ARG A 10 -18.12 -10.50 -19.09
N GLN A 11 -18.59 -10.13 -17.90
CA GLN A 11 -17.99 -9.08 -17.09
C GLN A 11 -16.50 -9.39 -16.89
N MET A 12 -15.64 -8.61 -17.53
CA MET A 12 -14.20 -8.75 -17.41
C MET A 12 -13.70 -7.81 -16.33
N LYS A 13 -12.98 -8.36 -15.34
CA LYS A 13 -12.36 -7.58 -14.26
C LYS A 13 -10.84 -7.73 -14.29
N ARG A 14 -10.10 -6.61 -14.29
CA ARG A 14 -8.62 -6.61 -14.24
C ARG A 14 -8.11 -5.42 -13.44
N PHE A 15 -6.99 -5.59 -12.75
CA PHE A 15 -6.32 -4.43 -12.17
C PHE A 15 -5.47 -3.70 -13.21
N GLY A 16 -5.55 -2.37 -13.21
CA GLY A 16 -4.74 -1.45 -14.00
C GLY A 16 -4.26 -0.28 -13.16
N ALA A 17 -3.52 0.66 -13.74
CA ALA A 17 -3.13 1.88 -13.05
C ALA A 17 -4.38 2.73 -12.68
N ALA A 18 -4.63 2.99 -11.40
CA ALA A 18 -5.68 3.93 -10.99
C ALA A 18 -5.22 5.37 -11.08
N GLU A 19 -3.93 5.62 -10.84
CA GLU A 19 -3.32 6.95 -10.89
C GLU A 19 -2.05 6.95 -11.73
N LEU A 20 -1.97 7.89 -12.67
CA LEU A 20 -0.76 8.23 -13.41
C LEU A 20 -0.32 9.63 -13.00
N PHE A 21 0.88 9.76 -12.45
CA PHE A 21 1.44 11.03 -12.00
C PHE A 21 0.54 11.77 -10.98
N GLY A 22 -0.20 10.99 -10.17
CA GLY A 22 -1.16 11.47 -9.19
C GLY A 22 -2.49 11.98 -9.77
N LEU A 23 -2.74 11.78 -11.07
CA LEU A 23 -4.04 12.03 -11.71
C LEU A 23 -4.81 10.72 -11.82
N ALA A 24 -6.10 10.75 -11.49
CA ALA A 24 -6.98 9.59 -11.55
C ALA A 24 -7.28 9.22 -13.00
N VAL A 25 -6.92 8.00 -13.41
CA VAL A 25 -7.09 7.54 -14.80
C VAL A 25 -8.56 7.57 -15.23
N ALA A 26 -9.47 7.26 -14.32
CA ALA A 26 -10.92 7.31 -14.55
C ALA A 26 -11.45 8.71 -14.93
N ALA A 27 -10.71 9.78 -14.64
CA ALA A 27 -11.09 11.15 -14.94
C ALA A 27 -10.34 11.74 -16.14
N LEU A 28 -9.47 10.97 -16.81
CA LEU A 28 -8.69 11.46 -17.94
C LEU A 28 -9.44 11.31 -19.26
N GLN A 29 -9.26 12.29 -20.13
CA GLN A 29 -9.64 12.19 -21.53
C GLN A 29 -8.64 11.32 -22.30
N PRO A 30 -9.04 10.67 -23.42
CA PRO A 30 -8.16 9.80 -24.20
C PRO A 30 -6.82 10.45 -24.59
N ALA A 31 -6.84 11.71 -25.02
CA ALA A 31 -5.63 12.46 -25.37
C ALA A 31 -4.66 12.62 -24.18
N GLU A 32 -5.20 12.78 -22.97
CA GLU A 32 -4.39 12.91 -21.76
C GLU A 32 -3.83 11.55 -21.31
N VAL A 33 -4.61 10.48 -21.44
CA VAL A 33 -4.13 9.11 -21.23
C VAL A 33 -2.96 8.79 -22.16
N GLN A 34 -3.08 9.13 -23.45
CA GLN A 34 -1.99 8.98 -24.43
C GLN A 34 -0.76 9.78 -24.00
N ARG A 35 -0.91 11.08 -23.73
CA ARG A 35 0.21 11.95 -23.33
C ARG A 35 0.93 11.42 -22.10
N LEU A 36 0.20 11.09 -21.03
CA LEU A 36 0.79 10.58 -19.78
C LEU A 36 1.46 9.22 -19.98
N SER A 37 0.92 8.34 -20.82
CA SER A 37 1.52 7.03 -21.12
C SER A 37 2.84 7.09 -21.89
N MET A 38 3.13 8.23 -22.53
CA MET A 38 4.39 8.54 -23.20
C MET A 38 5.35 9.34 -22.34
N THR A 39 4.86 9.96 -21.26
CA THR A 39 5.63 10.89 -20.44
C THR A 39 6.71 10.14 -19.65
N PRO A 40 8.01 10.46 -19.82
CA PRO A 40 9.07 9.92 -18.99
C PRO A 40 8.88 10.31 -17.52
N ASN A 41 9.12 9.39 -16.59
CA ASN A 41 8.90 9.66 -15.18
C ASN A 41 9.81 10.77 -14.61
N ARG A 42 10.99 10.95 -15.20
CA ARG A 42 11.94 11.97 -14.76
C ARG A 42 11.51 13.40 -15.12
N ASP A 43 10.59 13.55 -16.08
CA ASP A 43 10.14 14.85 -16.58
C ASP A 43 8.95 15.39 -15.75
N GLN A 44 8.45 14.61 -14.80
CA GLN A 44 7.32 14.97 -13.95
C GLN A 44 7.74 15.03 -12.49
N VAL A 45 7.30 16.09 -11.80
CA VAL A 45 7.48 16.24 -10.37
C VAL A 45 6.39 15.47 -9.63
N CYS A 46 6.77 14.71 -8.61
CA CYS A 46 5.82 14.02 -7.75
C CYS A 46 4.98 15.04 -6.98
N PRO A 47 3.64 15.08 -7.15
CA PRO A 47 2.78 16.07 -6.49
C PRO A 47 2.61 15.78 -4.99
N PHE A 48 3.00 14.60 -4.53
CA PHE A 48 2.83 14.18 -3.15
C PHE A 48 4.06 14.44 -2.28
N LYS A 49 5.26 14.53 -2.87
CA LYS A 49 6.46 14.81 -2.11
C LYS A 49 6.58 16.32 -1.85
N PRO A 50 6.98 16.75 -0.62
CA PRO A 50 7.10 18.18 -0.29
C PRO A 50 8.27 18.86 -1.03
N LYS A 51 9.33 18.10 -1.34
CA LYS A 51 10.43 18.59 -2.18
C LYS A 51 10.09 18.34 -3.66
N ARG A 52 10.50 19.26 -4.54
CA ARG A 52 10.41 19.09 -6.01
C ARG A 52 11.33 17.96 -6.47
N VAL A 53 10.84 16.73 -6.32
CA VAL A 53 11.55 15.49 -6.68
C VAL A 53 10.80 14.84 -7.82
N ALA A 54 11.53 14.43 -8.85
CA ALA A 54 10.96 13.71 -9.98
C ALA A 54 10.41 12.34 -9.57
N PHE A 55 9.48 11.78 -10.35
CA PHE A 55 9.03 10.41 -10.08
C PHE A 55 10.17 9.41 -10.26
N HIS A 56 10.38 8.55 -9.26
CA HIS A 56 11.34 7.44 -9.36
C HIS A 56 10.75 6.21 -10.06
N LYS A 57 9.42 6.03 -9.96
CA LYS A 57 8.72 4.88 -10.54
C LYS A 57 8.40 5.13 -12.00
N LYS A 58 8.86 4.23 -12.87
CA LYS A 58 8.61 4.29 -14.31
C LYS A 58 7.11 4.36 -14.60
N GLY A 59 6.71 5.30 -15.44
CA GLY A 59 5.31 5.53 -15.82
C GLY A 59 4.42 6.14 -14.74
N GLY A 60 4.97 6.61 -13.61
CA GLY A 60 4.22 7.44 -12.65
C GLY A 60 3.06 6.74 -11.94
N VAL A 61 3.03 5.40 -11.91
CA VAL A 61 1.90 4.63 -11.33
C VAL A 61 1.91 4.72 -9.80
N CYS A 62 0.96 5.47 -9.24
CA CYS A 62 0.87 5.68 -7.79
C CYS A 62 0.03 4.60 -7.10
N SER A 63 -1.00 4.11 -7.78
CA SER A 63 -1.97 3.14 -7.25
C SER A 63 -2.54 2.26 -8.36
N LEU A 64 -3.17 1.14 -7.96
CA LEU A 64 -3.92 0.24 -8.83
C LEU A 64 -5.41 0.39 -8.59
N GLY A 65 -6.20 0.27 -9.66
CA GLY A 65 -7.66 0.27 -9.61
C GLY A 65 -8.23 -0.97 -10.27
N LEU A 66 -9.41 -1.40 -9.85
CA LEU A 66 -10.12 -2.51 -10.47
C LEU A 66 -10.91 -1.98 -11.67
N TYR A 67 -10.52 -2.39 -12.87
CA TYR A 67 -11.24 -2.09 -14.09
C TYR A 67 -12.32 -3.13 -14.30
N ARG A 68 -13.51 -2.69 -14.68
CA ARG A 68 -14.65 -3.51 -15.06
C ARG A 68 -15.11 -3.09 -16.45
N LEU A 69 -15.19 -4.05 -17.36
CA LEU A 69 -15.93 -3.92 -18.61
C LEU A 69 -17.39 -4.30 -18.33
N ASP A 70 -18.32 -3.39 -18.58
CA ASP A 70 -19.75 -3.65 -18.44
C ASP A 70 -20.38 -4.25 -19.72
N ALA A 71 -21.67 -4.58 -19.65
CA ALA A 71 -22.42 -5.18 -20.75
C ALA A 71 -22.56 -4.25 -21.97
N ALA A 72 -22.45 -2.94 -21.78
CA ALA A 72 -22.47 -1.95 -22.85
C ALA A 72 -21.10 -1.79 -23.54
N GLY A 73 -20.07 -2.46 -23.02
CA GLY A 73 -18.69 -2.35 -23.52
C GLY A 73 -17.94 -1.15 -22.97
N GLU A 74 -18.46 -0.47 -21.95
CA GLU A 74 -17.77 0.64 -21.29
C GLU A 74 -16.84 0.14 -20.19
N VAL A 75 -15.69 0.80 -20.09
CA VAL A 75 -14.65 0.48 -19.11
C VAL A 75 -14.70 1.48 -17.97
N GLN A 76 -14.90 0.98 -16.76
CA GLN A 76 -14.96 1.79 -15.54
C GLN A 76 -13.90 1.32 -14.54
N VAL A 77 -13.28 2.26 -13.83
CA VAL A 77 -12.51 1.94 -12.62
C VAL A 77 -13.46 1.97 -11.43
N VAL A 78 -13.51 0.88 -10.67
CA VAL A 78 -14.43 0.71 -9.54
C VAL A 78 -13.68 0.49 -8.23
N GLY A 79 -14.29 0.94 -7.14
CA GLY A 79 -13.73 0.84 -5.78
C GLY A 79 -12.60 1.83 -5.50
N SER A 80 -12.08 1.80 -4.28
CA SER A 80 -10.96 2.65 -3.87
C SER A 80 -9.64 2.19 -4.51
N PRO A 81 -8.76 3.12 -4.91
CA PRO A 81 -7.43 2.79 -5.39
C PRO A 81 -6.57 2.11 -4.30
N VAL A 82 -5.77 1.13 -4.71
CA VAL A 82 -4.80 0.44 -3.85
C VAL A 82 -3.43 1.05 -4.06
N THR A 83 -2.83 1.59 -3.01
CA THR A 83 -1.57 2.33 -3.09
C THR A 83 -0.42 1.39 -3.41
N THR A 84 0.37 1.71 -4.43
CA THR A 84 1.57 0.93 -4.82
C THR A 84 2.85 1.77 -4.86
N CYS A 85 2.78 2.98 -4.32
CA CYS A 85 3.90 3.90 -4.15
C CYS A 85 3.79 4.55 -2.77
N PRO A 86 4.76 4.37 -1.85
CA PRO A 86 4.70 4.96 -0.51
C PRO A 86 4.56 6.47 -0.51
N SER A 87 5.14 7.15 -1.51
CA SER A 87 5.01 8.60 -1.65
C SER A 87 3.57 9.08 -1.80
N ARG A 88 2.62 8.22 -2.19
CA ARG A 88 1.20 8.58 -2.28
C ARG A 88 0.62 9.01 -0.93
N PHE A 89 1.09 8.44 0.18
CA PHE A 89 0.65 8.77 1.54
C PHE A 89 1.10 10.16 2.03
N PHE A 90 1.99 10.82 1.29
CA PHE A 90 2.54 12.13 1.65
C PHE A 90 1.59 13.29 1.27
N GLU A 91 0.44 12.99 0.64
CA GLU A 91 -0.52 13.98 0.16
C GLU A 91 -0.85 15.05 1.21
N GLY A 92 -0.43 16.28 0.91
CA GLY A 92 -0.69 17.45 1.75
C GLY A 92 -0.20 17.33 3.20
N GLY A 93 0.70 16.39 3.49
CA GLY A 93 1.14 16.08 4.85
C GLY A 93 0.05 15.58 5.80
N ARG A 94 -1.13 15.18 5.27
CA ARG A 94 -2.32 14.84 6.06
C ARG A 94 -2.08 13.71 7.05
N VAL A 95 -1.36 12.68 6.60
CA VAL A 95 -0.99 11.53 7.42
C VAL A 95 -0.05 11.96 8.55
N PHE A 96 0.96 12.77 8.26
CA PHE A 96 1.89 13.24 9.29
C PHE A 96 1.17 14.08 10.35
N SER A 97 0.30 14.98 9.92
CA SER A 97 -0.53 15.80 10.80
C SER A 97 -1.43 14.94 11.71
N TRP A 98 -2.07 13.92 11.14
CA TRP A 98 -2.93 12.99 11.89
C TRP A 98 -2.14 12.18 12.92
N VAL A 99 -1.00 11.61 12.53
CA VAL A 99 -0.14 10.85 13.46
C VAL A 99 0.39 11.76 14.58
N GLY A 100 0.82 12.97 14.24
CA GLY A 100 1.28 13.95 15.21
C GLY A 100 0.18 14.34 16.21
N GLU A 101 -1.04 14.54 15.73
CA GLU A 101 -2.20 14.87 16.55
C GLU A 101 -2.47 13.75 17.55
N THR A 102 -2.52 12.50 17.07
CA THR A 102 -2.84 11.32 17.90
C THR A 102 -1.75 10.96 18.90
N LEU A 103 -0.46 11.04 18.52
CA LEU A 103 0.64 10.52 19.35
C LEU A 103 1.45 11.60 20.07
N LEU A 104 1.48 12.82 19.54
CA LEU A 104 2.36 13.89 20.02
C LEU A 104 1.58 15.13 20.47
N GLY A 105 0.28 15.20 20.21
CA GLY A 105 -0.54 16.38 20.49
C GLY A 105 -0.11 17.59 19.66
N THR A 106 0.26 17.40 18.39
CA THR A 106 0.55 18.49 17.44
C THR A 106 0.11 18.15 16.02
N THR A 107 -0.50 19.09 15.32
CA THR A 107 -0.87 18.93 13.91
C THR A 107 0.30 19.19 12.95
N GLU A 108 1.43 19.69 13.45
CA GLU A 108 2.61 20.08 12.66
C GLU A 108 3.89 19.42 13.19
N PRO A 109 3.98 18.08 13.22
CA PRO A 109 5.21 17.42 13.64
C PRO A 109 6.33 17.64 12.61
N LYS A 110 7.56 17.77 13.10
CA LYS A 110 8.75 17.70 12.25
C LYS A 110 8.97 16.24 11.82
N VAL A 111 9.25 16.01 10.55
CA VAL A 111 9.51 14.67 10.01
C VAL A 111 11.01 14.51 9.75
N VAL A 112 11.63 13.53 10.39
CA VAL A 112 13.03 13.15 10.17
C VAL A 112 13.05 11.77 9.52
N ALA A 113 13.62 11.67 8.32
CA ALA A 113 13.61 10.44 7.53
C ALA A 113 14.90 9.62 7.70
N GLU A 114 14.78 8.31 7.55
CA GLU A 114 15.89 7.34 7.42
C GLU A 114 16.91 7.37 8.57
N ILE A 115 16.44 7.27 9.81
CA ILE A 115 17.33 7.19 10.99
C ILE A 115 17.62 5.73 11.33
N SER A 116 18.89 5.41 11.50
CA SER A 116 19.35 4.09 11.95
C SER A 116 19.21 3.93 13.47
N PHE A 117 18.78 2.75 13.91
CA PHE A 117 18.51 2.50 15.34
C PHE A 117 19.24 1.28 15.91
N LEU A 118 19.92 0.47 15.08
CA LEU A 118 20.82 -0.60 15.53
C LEU A 118 22.22 -0.40 14.95
N ARG A 119 23.21 -0.97 15.64
CA ARG A 119 24.60 -1.07 15.19
C ARG A 119 24.95 -2.54 14.94
N SER A 120 25.78 -2.81 13.94
CA SER A 120 26.38 -4.12 13.72
C SER A 120 27.33 -4.46 14.86
N GLN A 121 27.42 -5.75 15.21
CA GLN A 121 28.37 -6.25 16.22
C GLN A 121 29.75 -6.59 15.62
N SER A 122 29.90 -6.55 14.30
CA SER A 122 31.19 -6.74 13.62
C SER A 122 32.03 -5.46 13.72
N GLY A 123 32.87 -5.37 14.75
CA GLY A 123 33.64 -4.16 15.08
C GLY A 123 34.78 -3.78 14.12
N GLU A 124 34.46 -3.37 12.90
CA GLU A 124 35.33 -2.48 12.13
C GLU A 124 34.64 -1.12 12.02
N GLN A 125 35.05 -0.16 12.85
CA GLN A 125 34.61 1.23 12.77
C GLN A 125 34.90 1.80 11.38
N ARG A 126 33.91 1.73 10.50
CA ARG A 126 33.84 2.50 9.25
C ARG A 126 32.53 3.26 9.32
N ASP A 127 32.64 4.58 9.47
CA ASP A 127 31.62 5.55 9.90
C ASP A 127 30.24 5.54 9.21
N ASP A 128 29.96 4.65 8.26
CA ASP A 128 28.65 4.53 7.58
C ASP A 128 28.17 3.08 7.33
N GLN A 129 28.97 2.04 7.62
CA GLN A 129 28.62 0.63 7.27
C GLN A 129 28.10 -0.20 8.45
N ASP A 130 28.17 0.33 9.67
CA ASP A 130 27.75 -0.37 10.88
C ASP A 130 26.26 -0.19 11.21
N GLU A 131 25.49 0.53 10.40
CA GLU A 131 24.10 0.82 10.68
C GLU A 131 23.16 -0.28 10.18
N VAL A 132 22.48 -0.97 11.11
CA VAL A 132 21.51 -2.02 10.80
C VAL A 132 20.13 -1.58 11.30
N GLY A 133 19.09 -1.78 10.48
CA GLY A 133 17.73 -1.39 10.85
C GLY A 133 17.52 0.13 10.78
N ARG A 134 16.74 0.57 9.80
CA ARG A 134 16.36 1.97 9.60
C ARG A 134 14.88 2.17 9.92
N ILE A 135 14.55 3.26 10.61
CA ILE A 135 13.18 3.74 10.75
C ILE A 135 12.94 4.72 9.60
N ASP A 136 11.87 4.47 8.84
CA ASP A 136 11.63 5.22 7.60
C ASP A 136 11.35 6.70 7.90
N ASN A 137 10.49 6.97 8.89
CA ASN A 137 10.17 8.32 9.34
C ASN A 137 10.06 8.37 10.87
N VAL A 138 10.57 9.43 11.47
CA VAL A 138 10.38 9.77 12.89
C VAL A 138 9.68 11.11 12.95
N LEU A 139 8.52 11.15 13.62
CA LEU A 139 7.76 12.38 13.84
C LEU A 139 8.17 12.95 15.18
N VAL A 140 8.46 14.24 15.21
CA VAL A 140 9.06 14.92 16.35
C VAL A 140 8.27 16.18 16.71
N LYS A 141 7.97 16.33 17.99
CA LYS A 141 7.54 17.57 18.63
C LYS A 141 8.63 18.00 19.62
N LEU A 142 9.17 19.20 19.40
CA LEU A 142 10.16 19.81 20.28
C LEU A 142 9.47 20.87 21.14
N GLU A 143 9.57 20.71 22.46
CA GLU A 143 9.11 21.69 23.45
C GLU A 143 10.30 22.11 24.30
N GLY A 144 10.96 23.21 23.93
CA GLY A 144 12.26 23.58 24.51
C GLY A 144 13.31 22.49 24.26
N THR A 145 13.82 21.88 25.33
CA THR A 145 14.77 20.76 25.28
C THR A 145 14.10 19.38 25.29
N GLN A 146 12.78 19.32 25.53
CA GLN A 146 12.04 18.06 25.58
C GLN A 146 11.76 17.54 24.18
N LEU A 147 12.19 16.30 23.92
CA LEU A 147 12.03 15.61 22.66
C LEU A 147 10.90 14.56 22.76
N ASN A 148 9.71 14.92 22.28
CA ASN A 148 8.62 13.95 22.11
C ASN A 148 8.60 13.45 20.66
N TRP A 149 8.51 12.13 20.47
CA TRP A 149 8.60 11.54 19.14
C TRP A 149 7.96 10.16 19.06
N CYS A 150 7.57 9.78 17.84
CA CYS A 150 7.12 8.43 17.50
C CYS A 150 7.74 7.98 16.17
N ALA A 151 7.96 6.67 16.01
CA ALA A 151 8.36 6.09 14.74
C ALA A 151 7.14 5.98 13.81
N LEU A 152 7.37 6.07 12.50
CA LEU A 152 6.34 5.99 11.48
C LEU A 152 6.82 5.15 10.29
N GLU A 153 6.08 4.08 10.02
CA GLU A 153 6.25 3.22 8.85
C GLU A 153 5.05 3.39 7.92
N MET A 154 5.30 3.46 6.61
CA MET A 154 4.26 3.55 5.60
C MET A 154 4.35 2.35 4.67
N GLN A 155 3.32 1.50 4.66
CA GLN A 155 3.33 0.29 3.84
C GLN A 155 2.39 0.43 2.65
N ALA A 156 2.97 0.67 1.47
CA ALA A 156 2.28 0.52 0.19
C ALA A 156 2.27 -0.95 -0.26
N VAL A 157 1.35 -1.29 -1.14
CA VAL A 157 1.14 -2.66 -1.62
C VAL A 157 2.01 -2.95 -2.84
N TYR A 158 2.75 -4.06 -2.78
CA TYR A 158 3.37 -4.67 -3.95
C TYR A 158 2.28 -5.24 -4.88
N PHE A 159 2.62 -5.56 -6.12
CA PHE A 159 1.68 -6.25 -7.01
C PHE A 159 2.35 -7.45 -7.67
N SER A 160 1.55 -8.46 -7.98
CA SER A 160 1.99 -9.63 -8.77
C SER A 160 1.36 -9.61 -10.15
N GLY A 161 2.05 -10.19 -11.14
CA GLY A 161 1.56 -10.35 -12.51
C GLY A 161 2.31 -9.47 -13.51
N ALA A 162 1.64 -9.16 -14.61
CA ALA A 162 2.27 -8.45 -15.70
C ALA A 162 2.65 -7.01 -15.32
N LYS A 163 3.77 -6.52 -15.85
CA LYS A 163 4.24 -5.16 -15.59
C LYS A 163 3.30 -4.10 -16.18
N SER A 164 3.34 -2.88 -15.63
CA SER A 164 2.46 -1.78 -16.03
C SER A 164 2.74 -1.26 -17.45
N GLU A 165 3.91 -1.55 -18.02
CA GLU A 165 4.28 -1.14 -19.38
C GLU A 165 3.33 -1.64 -20.47
N HIS A 166 2.63 -2.76 -20.23
CA HIS A 166 1.61 -3.25 -21.14
C HIS A 166 0.38 -2.34 -21.20
N ASP A 167 0.01 -1.68 -20.08
CA ASP A 167 -1.08 -0.71 -20.07
C ASP A 167 -0.68 0.50 -20.90
N PHE A 168 0.55 0.99 -20.71
CA PHE A 168 1.05 2.14 -21.46
C PHE A 168 1.09 1.87 -22.96
N ALA A 169 1.41 0.64 -23.38
CA ALA A 169 1.40 0.26 -24.79
C ALA A 169 0.03 0.45 -25.44
N ILE A 170 -1.05 0.04 -24.76
CA ILE A 170 -2.42 0.25 -25.27
C ILE A 170 -2.85 1.70 -25.12
N MET A 171 -2.57 2.34 -23.98
CA MET A 171 -2.91 3.74 -23.73
C MET A 171 -2.34 4.68 -24.81
N ARG A 172 -1.12 4.41 -25.31
CA ARG A 172 -0.50 5.17 -26.40
C ARG A 172 -1.27 5.13 -27.71
N GLN A 173 -1.99 4.04 -27.97
CA GLN A 173 -2.67 3.78 -29.24
C GLN A 173 -4.20 3.91 -29.10
N TRP A 174 -4.69 4.35 -27.94
CA TRP A 174 -6.11 4.33 -27.61
C TRP A 174 -6.84 5.51 -28.24
N HIS A 175 -7.72 5.24 -29.21
CA HIS A 175 -8.57 6.24 -29.87
C HIS A 175 -10.06 6.07 -29.55
N GLY A 176 -10.40 5.09 -28.72
CA GLY A 176 -11.78 4.83 -28.29
C GLY A 176 -12.27 5.81 -27.22
N PRO A 177 -13.57 5.80 -26.89
CA PRO A 177 -14.11 6.56 -25.79
C PRO A 177 -13.52 6.11 -24.45
N GLY A 178 -13.40 7.02 -23.48
CA GLY A 178 -12.94 6.70 -22.13
C GLY A 178 -11.52 6.13 -22.07
N ILE A 179 -11.35 5.05 -21.31
CA ILE A 179 -10.04 4.45 -21.03
C ILE A 179 -9.97 2.99 -21.53
N PRO A 180 -8.79 2.52 -21.96
CA PRO A 180 -8.65 1.13 -22.39
C PRO A 180 -8.70 0.15 -21.21
N MET A 181 -9.25 -1.04 -21.46
CA MET A 181 -9.14 -2.16 -20.53
C MET A 181 -7.67 -2.63 -20.42
N PRO A 182 -7.13 -2.89 -19.23
CA PRO A 182 -5.78 -3.41 -19.06
C PRO A 182 -5.58 -4.73 -19.84
N PRO A 183 -4.55 -4.86 -20.69
CA PRO A 183 -4.40 -6.02 -21.57
C PRO A 183 -3.97 -7.29 -20.86
N ARG A 184 -3.35 -7.16 -19.68
CA ARG A 184 -2.70 -8.26 -18.98
C ARG A 184 -3.14 -8.29 -17.52
N GLN A 185 -3.21 -9.48 -16.96
CA GLN A 185 -3.60 -9.66 -15.57
C GLN A 185 -2.49 -9.20 -14.64
N ARG A 186 -2.87 -8.42 -13.63
CA ARG A 186 -2.12 -8.19 -12.40
C ARG A 186 -3.09 -8.06 -11.23
N ARG A 187 -2.54 -8.04 -10.02
CA ARG A 187 -3.32 -7.80 -8.79
C ARG A 187 -2.42 -7.26 -7.69
N PRO A 188 -2.98 -6.51 -6.73
CA PRO A 188 -2.32 -6.25 -5.46
C PRO A 188 -1.82 -7.56 -4.81
N ASP A 189 -0.62 -7.53 -4.25
CA ASP A 189 0.04 -8.64 -3.56
C ASP A 189 0.11 -8.33 -2.07
N PHE A 190 -1.04 -8.46 -1.41
CA PHE A 190 -1.18 -8.19 0.02
C PHE A 190 -0.31 -9.14 0.86
N ARG A 191 -0.15 -10.41 0.45
CA ARG A 191 0.68 -11.39 1.18
C ARG A 191 2.16 -11.03 1.14
N SER A 192 2.67 -10.60 -0.01
CA SER A 192 4.06 -10.14 -0.08
C SER A 192 4.27 -8.80 0.60
N SER A 193 3.23 -7.99 0.78
CA SER A 193 3.31 -6.67 1.44
C SER A 193 3.21 -6.76 2.97
N GLY A 194 2.29 -7.57 3.50
CA GLY A 194 2.09 -7.77 4.94
C GLY A 194 3.06 -8.80 5.52
N PRO A 195 2.73 -10.10 5.49
CA PRO A 195 3.51 -11.12 6.19
C PRO A 195 4.98 -11.24 5.75
N LYS A 196 5.33 -10.95 4.48
CA LYS A 196 6.74 -11.09 4.02
C LYS A 196 7.61 -9.84 4.20
N ARG A 197 7.02 -8.67 4.50
CA ARG A 197 7.74 -7.39 4.51
C ARG A 197 7.40 -6.58 5.75
N LEU A 198 6.14 -6.17 5.92
CA LEU A 198 5.72 -5.38 7.07
C LEU A 198 5.93 -6.15 8.38
N MET A 199 5.54 -7.43 8.45
CA MET A 199 5.66 -8.22 9.68
C MET A 199 7.12 -8.34 10.18
N PRO A 200 8.11 -8.75 9.36
CA PRO A 200 9.51 -8.72 9.76
C PRO A 200 9.98 -7.35 10.26
N GLN A 201 9.59 -6.26 9.57
CA GLN A 201 9.97 -4.92 9.99
C GLN A 201 9.40 -4.56 11.38
N LEU A 202 8.13 -4.89 11.64
CA LEU A 202 7.51 -4.64 12.94
C LEU A 202 8.18 -5.47 14.04
N GLN A 203 8.44 -6.76 13.78
CA GLN A 203 9.13 -7.64 14.73
C GLN A 203 10.55 -7.17 15.06
N THR A 204 11.26 -6.55 14.11
CA THR A 204 12.60 -6.00 14.35
C THR A 204 12.54 -4.64 15.07
N LYS A 205 11.62 -3.74 14.69
CA LYS A 205 11.60 -2.35 15.17
C LYS A 205 10.89 -2.19 16.52
N VAL A 206 9.70 -2.78 16.65
CA VAL A 206 8.79 -2.52 17.79
C VAL A 206 9.38 -2.91 19.15
N PRO A 207 10.08 -4.05 19.34
CA PRO A 207 10.62 -4.39 20.65
C PRO A 207 11.62 -3.37 21.19
N THR A 208 12.41 -2.73 20.32
CA THR A 208 13.36 -1.67 20.73
C THR A 208 12.61 -0.38 21.05
N LEU A 209 11.64 0.01 20.23
CA LEU A 209 10.81 1.20 20.47
C LEU A 209 10.02 1.08 21.79
N ARG A 210 9.39 -0.07 22.03
CA ARG A 210 8.66 -0.38 23.28
C ARG A 210 9.57 -0.20 24.51
N ARG A 211 10.82 -0.68 24.45
CA ARG A 211 11.81 -0.53 25.53
C ARG A 211 12.18 0.93 25.81
N TRP A 212 12.11 1.81 24.83
CA TRP A 212 12.28 3.25 25.00
C TRP A 212 11.00 3.98 25.40
N GLY A 213 9.89 3.26 25.63
CA GLY A 213 8.58 3.84 25.87
C GLY A 213 7.98 4.54 24.65
N LYS A 214 8.42 4.18 23.44
CA LYS A 214 7.99 4.78 22.17
C LYS A 214 7.05 3.85 21.41
N LYS A 215 6.10 4.46 20.70
CA LYS A 215 5.10 3.76 19.89
C LYS A 215 5.50 3.78 18.40
N MET A 216 5.03 2.79 17.66
CA MET A 216 5.16 2.71 16.21
C MET A 216 3.84 3.11 15.54
N ALA A 217 3.84 4.15 14.72
CA ALA A 217 2.75 4.44 13.81
C ALA A 217 2.93 3.65 12.51
N VAL A 218 1.85 3.06 11.98
CA VAL A 218 1.86 2.34 10.71
C VAL A 218 0.75 2.86 9.83
N VAL A 219 1.07 3.30 8.61
CA VAL A 219 0.08 3.81 7.66
C VAL A 219 -0.12 2.81 6.53
N VAL A 220 -1.38 2.48 6.29
CA VAL A 220 -1.82 1.55 5.25
C VAL A 220 -3.09 2.08 4.59
N ASP A 221 -3.32 1.72 3.34
CA ASP A 221 -4.65 1.92 2.75
C ASP A 221 -5.65 0.87 3.23
N ARG A 222 -6.93 1.23 3.16
CA ARG A 222 -8.05 0.41 3.61
C ARG A 222 -8.09 -0.96 2.93
N ALA A 223 -7.86 -1.00 1.61
CA ALA A 223 -7.86 -2.26 0.86
C ALA A 223 -6.77 -3.22 1.34
N PHE A 224 -5.60 -2.70 1.72
CA PHE A 224 -4.56 -3.50 2.33
C PHE A 224 -4.97 -3.98 3.72
N TRP A 225 -5.50 -3.10 4.58
CA TRP A 225 -5.96 -3.46 5.92
C TRP A 225 -7.03 -4.56 5.91
N GLU A 226 -8.07 -4.40 5.08
CA GLU A 226 -9.16 -5.38 4.93
C GLU A 226 -8.70 -6.73 4.37
N ALA A 227 -7.54 -6.77 3.71
CA ALA A 227 -6.94 -8.01 3.21
C ALA A 227 -6.07 -8.74 4.23
N LEU A 228 -5.77 -8.13 5.38
CA LEU A 228 -5.05 -8.78 6.47
C LEU A 228 -6.01 -9.65 7.30
N GLY A 229 -5.45 -10.59 8.07
CA GLY A 229 -6.23 -11.31 9.08
C GLY A 229 -6.69 -10.35 10.17
N GLU A 230 -7.81 -10.69 10.82
CA GLU A 230 -8.33 -9.90 11.93
C GLU A 230 -7.28 -9.77 13.05
N MET A 231 -7.04 -8.54 13.49
CA MET A 231 -6.11 -8.24 14.59
C MET A 231 -6.89 -7.90 15.84
N ARG A 232 -6.55 -8.57 16.95
CA ARG A 232 -7.08 -8.21 18.26
C ARG A 232 -6.66 -6.79 18.64
N ARG A 233 -7.66 -5.93 18.87
CA ARG A 233 -7.46 -4.51 19.18
C ARG A 233 -7.18 -4.31 20.67
N SER A 234 -6.31 -3.36 20.99
CA SER A 234 -6.15 -2.82 22.35
C SER A 234 -7.22 -1.74 22.59
N ASN A 235 -7.84 -1.73 23.77
CA ASN A 235 -8.90 -0.77 24.11
C ASN A 235 -8.39 0.65 24.33
N ASP A 236 -7.10 0.82 24.58
CA ASP A 236 -6.50 2.12 24.91
C ASP A 236 -5.10 2.24 24.28
N LEU A 237 -4.72 3.47 23.92
CA LEU A 237 -3.42 3.82 23.33
C LEU A 237 -2.22 3.44 24.23
N SER A 238 -2.38 3.55 25.55
CA SER A 238 -1.34 3.19 26.53
C SER A 238 -0.96 1.71 26.44
N ASN A 239 -1.92 0.84 26.11
CA ASN A 239 -1.77 -0.61 25.98
C ASN A 239 -1.40 -1.07 24.55
N ALA A 240 -1.11 -0.14 23.65
CA ALA A 240 -0.73 -0.44 22.27
C ALA A 240 0.77 -0.30 22.06
N ASP A 241 1.34 -1.03 21.11
CA ASP A 241 2.71 -0.77 20.62
C ASP A 241 2.70 -0.17 19.23
N ILE A 242 1.71 -0.59 18.46
CA ILE A 242 1.49 -0.21 17.08
C ILE A 242 0.15 0.51 16.99
N ILE A 243 0.16 1.66 16.34
CA ILE A 243 -1.02 2.44 16.01
C ILE A 243 -1.14 2.46 14.51
N TRP A 244 -2.20 1.83 14.01
CA TRP A 244 -2.53 1.75 12.60
C TRP A 244 -3.36 2.95 12.20
N PHE A 245 -2.87 3.67 11.20
CA PHE A 245 -3.51 4.82 10.58
C PHE A 245 -4.00 4.38 9.20
N ILE A 246 -5.26 3.96 9.14
CA ILE A 246 -5.86 3.42 7.93
C ILE A 246 -6.40 4.59 7.12
N VAL A 247 -5.96 4.69 5.87
CA VAL A 247 -6.44 5.72 4.93
C VAL A 247 -7.37 5.12 3.88
N ASP A 248 -8.33 5.91 3.44
CA ASP A 248 -9.13 5.62 2.25
C ASP A 248 -8.97 6.79 1.26
N PHE A 249 -9.60 6.68 0.11
CA PHE A 249 -9.54 7.71 -0.92
C PHE A 249 -10.94 8.07 -1.40
N GLU A 250 -11.20 9.37 -1.52
CA GLU A 250 -12.40 9.88 -2.17
C GLU A 250 -12.09 10.35 -3.58
N GLY A 251 -13.08 10.23 -4.47
CA GLY A 251 -13.05 10.87 -5.78
C GLY A 251 -13.19 9.88 -6.93
N PRO A 252 -12.85 10.32 -8.16
CA PRO A 252 -12.02 11.49 -8.45
C PRO A 252 -12.69 12.85 -8.20
N ILE A 253 -12.00 13.78 -7.52
CA ILE A 253 -12.37 15.20 -7.36
C ILE A 253 -11.35 16.03 -8.13
N HIS A 254 -11.80 16.87 -9.06
CA HIS A 254 -10.92 17.66 -9.96
C HIS A 254 -9.81 16.81 -10.61
N GLY A 255 -10.16 15.59 -11.04
CA GLY A 255 -9.24 14.67 -11.71
C GLY A 255 -8.26 13.91 -10.80
N ARG A 256 -8.44 13.95 -9.47
CA ARG A 256 -7.54 13.27 -8.50
C ARG A 256 -8.32 12.52 -7.43
N TYR A 257 -7.75 11.43 -6.93
CA TYR A 257 -8.20 10.87 -5.67
C TYR A 257 -7.65 11.68 -4.51
N ILE A 258 -8.43 11.86 -3.45
CA ILE A 258 -8.09 12.65 -2.28
C ILE A 258 -7.97 11.73 -1.08
N LEU A 259 -6.80 11.73 -0.42
CA LEU A 259 -6.54 10.92 0.76
C LEU A 259 -7.43 11.37 1.93
N LYS A 260 -8.09 10.39 2.57
CA LYS A 260 -8.95 10.56 3.74
C LYS A 260 -8.52 9.66 4.90
N ARG A 261 -8.75 10.14 6.13
CA ARG A 261 -8.67 9.32 7.35
C ARG A 261 -9.83 8.32 7.32
N HIS A 262 -9.56 7.03 7.56
CA HIS A 262 -10.58 5.99 7.61
C HIS A 262 -10.79 5.46 9.03
N ASP A 263 -9.76 4.89 9.65
CA ASP A 263 -9.84 4.32 11.00
C ASP A 263 -8.47 4.39 11.71
N THR A 264 -8.49 4.42 13.04
CA THR A 264 -7.31 4.30 13.88
C THR A 264 -7.43 3.05 14.75
N VAL A 265 -6.50 2.11 14.59
CA VAL A 265 -6.53 0.83 15.31
C VAL A 265 -5.30 0.69 16.18
N PHE A 266 -5.49 0.22 17.41
CA PHE A 266 -4.43 0.00 18.38
C PHE A 266 -4.16 -1.49 18.53
N THR A 267 -2.90 -1.91 18.45
CA THR A 267 -2.54 -3.32 18.66
C THR A 267 -1.25 -3.44 19.45
N THR A 268 -1.09 -4.56 20.14
CA THR A 268 0.24 -5.01 20.55
C THR A 268 1.01 -5.55 19.34
N LEU A 269 2.33 -5.74 19.49
CA LEU A 269 3.13 -6.42 18.46
C LEU A 269 2.62 -7.84 18.20
N GLU A 270 2.27 -8.56 19.26
CA GLU A 270 1.85 -9.95 19.21
C GLU A 270 0.54 -10.10 18.43
N ASN A 271 -0.44 -9.24 18.70
CA ASN A 271 -1.72 -9.23 17.97
C ASN A 271 -1.55 -8.81 16.50
N ALA A 272 -0.63 -7.88 16.22
CA ALA A 272 -0.32 -7.48 14.85
C ALA A 272 0.32 -8.63 14.05
N VAL A 273 1.24 -9.38 14.65
CA VAL A 273 1.88 -10.55 14.02
C VAL A 273 0.85 -11.64 13.73
N GLU A 274 -0.07 -11.89 14.67
CA GLU A 274 -1.17 -12.84 14.48
C GLU A 274 -2.02 -12.49 13.24
N GLY A 275 -2.51 -11.25 13.13
CA GLY A 275 -3.30 -10.83 11.98
C GLY A 275 -2.50 -10.72 10.68
N LEU A 276 -1.23 -10.30 10.74
CA LEU A 276 -0.36 -10.23 9.56
C LEU A 276 0.00 -11.61 9.01
N THR A 277 0.03 -12.65 9.84
CA THR A 277 0.25 -14.02 9.37
C THR A 277 -0.90 -14.48 8.46
N GLY A 278 -2.10 -13.91 8.63
CA GLY A 278 -3.17 -13.91 7.64
C GLY A 278 -3.71 -15.30 7.29
N GLY A 279 -3.56 -16.27 8.21
CA GLY A 279 -4.07 -17.61 8.02
C GLY A 279 -4.49 -18.22 9.35
N THR A 280 -5.75 -18.64 9.44
CA THR A 280 -6.15 -19.59 10.46
C THR A 280 -5.47 -20.92 10.15
N PRO A 281 -4.76 -21.54 11.10
CA PRO A 281 -4.20 -22.87 10.86
C PRO A 281 -5.34 -23.83 10.52
N VAL A 282 -5.17 -24.59 9.43
CA VAL A 282 -6.08 -25.71 9.13
C VAL A 282 -5.90 -26.81 10.18
N SER A 283 -6.90 -27.65 10.38
CA SER A 283 -6.73 -28.81 11.26
C SER A 283 -5.66 -29.75 10.69
N LEU A 284 -5.02 -30.53 11.57
CA LEU A 284 -4.06 -31.56 11.14
C LEU A 284 -4.70 -32.51 10.12
N GLU A 285 -5.95 -32.91 10.37
CA GLU A 285 -6.74 -33.76 9.48
C GLU A 285 -6.90 -33.15 8.07
N GLN A 286 -7.31 -31.88 7.98
CA GLN A 286 -7.45 -31.19 6.70
C GLN A 286 -6.11 -31.10 5.95
N PHE A 287 -5.03 -30.85 6.69
CA PHE A 287 -3.69 -30.78 6.13
C PHE A 287 -3.21 -32.14 5.60
N GLU A 288 -3.38 -33.20 6.39
CA GLU A 288 -3.04 -34.56 6.00
C GLU A 288 -3.88 -35.06 4.82
N GLN A 289 -5.17 -34.70 4.75
CA GLN A 289 -6.01 -35.01 3.60
C GLN A 289 -5.53 -34.32 2.33
N ALA A 290 -5.12 -33.05 2.42
CA ALA A 290 -4.53 -32.33 1.29
C ALA A 290 -3.20 -32.97 0.83
N ILE A 291 -2.38 -33.47 1.75
CA ILE A 291 -1.16 -34.23 1.44
C ILE A 291 -1.52 -35.51 0.69
N ARG A 292 -2.45 -36.31 1.20
CA ARG A 292 -2.90 -37.57 0.56
C ARG A 292 -3.41 -37.33 -0.86
N HIS A 293 -4.25 -36.30 -1.07
CA HIS A 293 -4.72 -35.93 -2.41
C HIS A 293 -3.59 -35.54 -3.36
N LYS A 294 -2.56 -34.84 -2.86
CA LYS A 294 -1.42 -34.44 -3.68
C LYS A 294 -0.54 -35.62 -4.04
N LEU A 295 -0.32 -36.56 -3.12
CA LEU A 295 0.41 -37.81 -3.35
C LEU A 295 -0.29 -38.66 -4.41
N ALA A 296 -1.60 -38.89 -4.28
CA ALA A 296 -2.37 -39.66 -5.26
C ALA A 296 -2.27 -39.08 -6.70
N ARG A 297 -2.22 -37.75 -6.84
CA ARG A 297 -2.03 -37.09 -8.16
C ARG A 297 -0.61 -37.23 -8.71
N LEU A 298 0.39 -37.42 -7.86
CA LEU A 298 1.78 -37.63 -8.26
C LEU A 298 2.02 -39.09 -8.67
N GLU A 299 1.37 -40.03 -7.99
CA GLU A 299 1.44 -41.46 -8.30
C GLU A 299 0.64 -41.85 -9.56
N ALA A 300 -0.36 -41.04 -9.92
CA ALA A 300 -1.14 -41.20 -11.15
C ALA A 300 -0.48 -40.60 -12.41
N LYS A 301 0.76 -40.08 -12.31
CA LYS A 301 1.56 -39.54 -13.41
C LYS A 301 2.73 -40.46 -13.73
#